data_AF-A0A9E4RSD6-F1
#
_entry.id   AF-A0A9E4RSD6-F1
#
_cell.length_a   1.000
_cell.length_b   1.000
_cell.length_c   1.000
_cell.angle_alpha   90.00
_cell.angle_beta   90.00
_cell.angle_gamma   90.00
#
_symmetry.space_group_name_H-M   'P 1'
#
loop_
_entity.id
_entity.type
_entity.pdbx_description
1 polymer ?
#
loop_
_entity_poly.entity_id
_entity_poly.type
_entity_poly.pdbx_seq_one_letter_code
_entity_poly.pdbx_strand_id
1 'polypeptide(L)'
;MTTHTELKKVRLSVSNAVHSLSVLVAHEEGLFREEGLDVELIKTAGSAHVNTVDRPEAIFDRPLETLYNSGGMDQFRLCEWGVMKRAVDGEQCDQRPAKIVALGAAMSKFAIVASANGNIVEPEQLANTPIG
;
A
#
# COMPACT_ATOMS: atom_id res chain seq x y z
N MET A 1 10.29 35.91 -17.79
CA MET A 1 11.24 35.24 -16.88
C MET A 1 10.64 33.90 -16.52
N THR A 2 11.12 32.83 -17.13
CA THR A 2 10.74 31.46 -16.76
C THR A 2 11.53 31.12 -15.49
N THR A 3 10.88 31.19 -14.34
CA THR A 3 11.41 30.62 -13.10
C THR A 3 11.57 29.12 -13.34
N HIS A 4 12.82 28.66 -13.45
CA HIS A 4 13.14 27.23 -13.39
C HIS A 4 12.87 26.79 -11.94
N THR A 5 11.62 26.45 -11.64
CA THR A 5 11.29 25.79 -10.38
C THR A 5 11.89 24.41 -10.45
N GLU A 6 12.93 24.16 -9.66
CA GLU A 6 13.50 22.82 -9.54
C GLU A 6 12.42 21.90 -8.98
N LEU A 7 11.97 20.93 -9.79
CA LEU A 7 10.90 20.03 -9.40
C LEU A 7 11.37 19.14 -8.25
N LYS A 8 10.56 19.04 -7.20
CA LYS A 8 10.87 18.15 -6.08
C LYS A 8 10.61 16.70 -6.48
N LYS A 9 11.66 15.87 -6.47
CA LYS A 9 11.53 14.44 -6.73
C LYS A 9 10.84 13.72 -5.59
N VAL A 10 9.86 12.87 -5.92
CA VAL A 10 9.10 12.05 -4.96
C VAL A 10 8.80 10.69 -5.57
N ARG A 11 9.07 9.61 -4.83
CA ARG A 11 8.76 8.23 -5.26
C ARG A 11 7.52 7.69 -4.55
N LEU A 12 6.48 7.40 -5.32
CA LEU A 12 5.19 6.94 -4.81
C LEU A 12 4.95 5.47 -5.16
N SER A 13 4.62 4.65 -4.17
CA SER A 13 4.20 3.27 -4.44
C SER A 13 2.83 3.21 -5.13
N VAL A 14 2.68 2.38 -6.15
CA VAL A 14 1.41 2.04 -6.77
C VAL A 14 1.25 0.52 -6.86
N SER A 15 0.07 0.03 -6.47
CA SER A 15 -0.24 -1.41 -6.37
C SER A 15 -1.23 -1.87 -7.44
N ASN A 16 -2.48 -1.43 -7.34
CA ASN A 16 -3.53 -1.67 -8.32
C ASN A 16 -4.35 -0.40 -8.57
N ALA A 17 -5.14 -0.39 -9.64
CA ALA A 17 -6.00 0.74 -9.99
C ALA A 17 -7.05 1.01 -8.91
N VAL A 18 -7.59 -0.02 -8.25
CA VAL A 18 -8.61 0.14 -7.19
C VAL A 18 -8.13 1.08 -6.08
N HIS A 19 -6.85 1.00 -5.68
CA HIS A 19 -6.30 1.83 -4.60
C HIS A 19 -5.43 2.99 -5.07
N SER A 20 -5.03 3.03 -6.34
CA SER A 20 -4.07 4.02 -6.86
C SER A 20 -4.58 4.85 -8.03
N LEU A 21 -5.84 4.69 -8.46
CA LEU A 21 -6.39 5.41 -9.62
C LEU A 21 -6.17 6.92 -9.54
N SER A 22 -6.43 7.54 -8.39
CA SER A 22 -6.24 8.99 -8.23
C SER A 22 -4.79 9.44 -8.43
N VAL A 23 -3.82 8.64 -8.00
CA VAL A 23 -2.39 8.92 -8.21
C VAL A 23 -1.98 8.68 -9.66
N LEU A 24 -2.51 7.62 -10.28
CA LEU A 24 -2.25 7.32 -11.69
C LEU A 24 -2.76 8.45 -12.59
N VAL A 25 -4.01 8.88 -12.39
CA VAL A 25 -4.61 9.99 -13.13
C VAL A 25 -3.86 11.29 -12.88
N ALA A 26 -3.54 11.63 -11.63
CA ALA A 26 -2.78 12.86 -11.34
C ALA A 26 -1.37 12.88 -11.97
N HIS A 27 -0.76 11.71 -12.14
CA HIS A 27 0.51 11.57 -12.84
C HIS A 27 0.33 11.71 -14.37
N GLU A 28 -0.66 11.03 -14.96
CA GLU A 28 -0.94 11.05 -16.40
C GLU A 28 -1.41 12.44 -16.89
N GLU A 29 -2.28 13.09 -16.12
CA GLU A 29 -2.81 14.43 -16.41
C GLU A 29 -1.81 15.55 -16.07
N GLY A 30 -0.62 15.22 -15.54
CA GLY A 30 0.43 16.19 -15.25
C GLY A 30 0.21 17.06 -14.01
N LEU A 31 -0.84 16.80 -13.22
CA LEU A 31 -1.20 17.58 -12.03
C LEU A 31 -0.05 17.70 -11.01
N PHE A 32 0.76 16.65 -10.85
CA PHE A 32 1.93 16.73 -9.98
C PHE A 32 2.97 17.74 -10.47
N ARG A 33 3.19 17.83 -11.78
CA ARG A 33 4.15 18.79 -12.37
C ARG A 33 3.66 20.22 -12.24
N GLU A 34 2.36 20.45 -12.37
CA GLU A 34 1.74 21.75 -12.12
C GLU A 34 2.00 22.24 -10.68
N GLU A 35 1.99 21.31 -9.72
CA GLU A 35 2.33 21.55 -8.31
C GLU A 35 3.85 21.52 -8.00
N GLY A 36 4.70 21.45 -9.03
CA GLY A 36 6.15 21.49 -8.86
C GLY A 36 6.79 20.19 -8.38
N LEU A 37 6.13 19.04 -8.57
CA LEU A 37 6.62 17.72 -8.18
C LEU A 37 7.02 16.89 -9.41
N ASP A 38 8.18 16.24 -9.31
CA ASP A 38 8.64 15.20 -10.25
C ASP A 38 8.38 13.84 -9.61
N VAL A 39 7.23 13.24 -9.93
CA VAL A 39 6.76 12.01 -9.30
C VAL A 39 7.21 10.80 -10.10
N GLU A 40 7.93 9.90 -9.43
CA GLU A 40 8.27 8.57 -9.93
C GLU A 40 7.33 7.53 -9.31
N LEU A 41 6.64 6.75 -10.16
CA LEU A 41 5.74 5.70 -9.70
C LEU A 41 6.48 4.37 -9.56
N ILE A 42 6.61 3.89 -8.32
CA ILE A 42 7.22 2.61 -7.99
C ILE A 42 6.15 1.53 -8.00
N LYS A 43 6.23 0.60 -8.95
CA LYS A 43 5.31 -0.54 -8.99
C LYS A 43 5.66 -1.50 -7.85
N THR A 44 4.69 -1.71 -6.96
CA THR A 44 4.84 -2.62 -5.82
C THR A 44 3.81 -3.75 -5.91
N ALA A 45 4.13 -4.92 -5.36
CA ALA A 45 3.17 -6.01 -5.26
C ALA A 45 1.88 -5.52 -4.56
N GLY A 46 0.73 -5.82 -5.15
CA GLY A 46 -0.55 -5.51 -4.53
C GLY A 46 -0.88 -6.49 -3.41
N SER A 47 -1.68 -6.03 -2.44
CA SER A 47 -2.17 -6.84 -1.32
C SER A 47 -2.92 -8.10 -1.74
N ALA A 48 -3.44 -8.14 -2.97
CA ALA A 48 -4.23 -9.25 -3.47
C ALA A 48 -3.42 -10.49 -3.82
N HIS A 49 -2.08 -10.40 -3.98
CA HIS A 49 -1.20 -11.54 -4.32
C HIS A 49 -1.72 -12.41 -5.50
N VAL A 50 -2.53 -11.81 -6.38
CA VAL A 50 -3.18 -12.54 -7.48
C VAL A 50 -2.08 -12.91 -8.48
N ASN A 51 -1.88 -14.21 -8.68
CA ASN A 51 -0.81 -14.79 -9.50
C ASN A 51 0.62 -14.60 -8.96
N THR A 52 0.83 -14.28 -7.67
CA THR A 52 2.16 -14.41 -7.08
C THR A 52 2.42 -15.88 -6.77
N VAL A 53 3.48 -16.43 -7.35
CA VAL A 53 3.95 -17.80 -7.10
C VAL A 53 4.56 -17.95 -5.70
N ASP A 54 4.79 -16.82 -5.01
CA ASP A 54 5.43 -16.80 -3.70
C ASP A 54 4.57 -17.48 -2.64
N ARG A 55 5.16 -18.57 -2.16
CA ARG A 55 4.71 -19.48 -1.12
C ARG A 55 4.56 -18.77 0.24
N PRO A 56 3.91 -19.43 1.22
CA PRO A 56 3.81 -18.96 2.62
C PRO A 56 5.13 -18.59 3.31
N GLU A 57 6.28 -19.00 2.76
CA GLU A 57 7.60 -18.87 3.36
C GLU A 57 8.06 -17.40 3.48
N ALA A 58 7.63 -16.52 2.56
CA ALA A 58 8.03 -15.11 2.48
C ALA A 58 6.93 -14.11 2.91
N ILE A 59 5.81 -14.59 3.47
CA ILE A 59 4.68 -13.71 3.85
C ILE A 59 5.07 -12.65 4.90
N PHE A 60 6.14 -12.91 5.65
CA PHE A 60 6.67 -12.02 6.68
C PHE A 60 7.77 -11.07 6.18
N ASP A 61 8.19 -11.15 4.92
CA ASP A 61 9.31 -10.35 4.39
C ASP A 61 8.97 -8.87 4.18
N ARG A 62 7.70 -8.50 4.38
CA ARG A 62 7.17 -7.12 4.41
C ARG A 62 7.84 -6.21 3.35
N PRO A 63 7.75 -6.55 2.06
CA PRO A 63 8.56 -5.95 1.01
C PRO A 63 8.35 -4.42 0.86
N LEU A 64 7.14 -3.93 1.13
CA LEU A 64 6.84 -2.49 1.13
C LEU A 64 7.61 -1.73 2.23
N GLU A 65 7.66 -2.30 3.43
CA GLU A 65 8.35 -1.69 4.57
C GLU A 65 9.85 -1.69 4.34
N THR A 66 10.40 -2.82 3.89
CA THR A 66 11.83 -2.97 3.53
C THR A 66 12.24 -1.92 2.50
N LEU A 67 11.46 -1.75 1.42
CA LEU A 67 11.75 -0.79 0.36
C LEU A 67 11.62 0.67 0.82
N TYR A 68 10.69 0.98 1.73
CA TYR A 68 10.61 2.31 2.35
C TYR A 68 11.80 2.59 3.27
N ASN A 69 12.19 1.62 4.10
CA ASN A 69 13.31 1.74 5.05
C ASN A 69 14.65 1.92 4.35
N SER A 70 14.88 1.19 3.25
CA SER A 70 16.10 1.35 2.44
C SER A 70 16.12 2.64 1.61
N GLY A 71 15.08 3.47 1.72
CA GLY A 71 14.97 4.71 0.97
C GLY A 71 14.68 4.49 -0.52
N GLY A 72 14.11 3.36 -0.92
CA GLY A 72 13.70 3.10 -2.32
C GLY A 72 12.34 3.68 -2.70
N MET A 73 11.58 4.18 -1.73
CA MET A 73 10.35 4.95 -1.94
C MET A 73 10.17 6.02 -0.85
N ASP A 74 9.32 7.01 -1.11
CA ASP A 74 9.07 8.13 -0.18
C ASP A 74 7.65 8.12 0.38
N GLN A 75 6.70 7.49 -0.31
CA GLN A 75 5.34 7.29 0.19
C GLN A 75 4.78 5.95 -0.27
N PHE A 76 4.06 5.28 0.62
CA PHE A 76 3.26 4.11 0.29
C PHE A 76 1.92 4.10 1.00
N ARG A 77 1.04 3.22 0.53
CA ARG A 77 -0.31 3.03 1.06
C ARG A 77 -0.43 1.67 1.73
N LEU A 78 -1.08 1.66 2.89
CA LEU A 78 -1.57 0.47 3.58
C LEU A 78 -3.02 0.73 4.02
N CYS A 79 -3.68 -0.28 4.58
CA CYS A 79 -4.91 -0.07 5.33
C CYS A 79 -4.65 0.80 6.57
N GLU A 80 -5.72 1.32 7.18
CA GLU A 80 -5.63 2.20 8.35
C GLU A 80 -4.80 1.58 9.49
N TRP A 81 -5.08 0.32 9.84
CA TRP A 81 -4.30 -0.41 10.85
C TRP A 81 -2.82 -0.55 10.48
N GLY A 82 -2.52 -0.80 9.20
CA GLY A 82 -1.15 -0.92 8.71
C GLY A 82 -0.37 0.39 8.80
N VAL A 83 -0.96 1.51 8.37
CA VAL A 83 -0.31 2.83 8.47
C VAL A 83 -0.15 3.28 9.93
N MET A 84 -1.10 2.97 10.80
CA MET A 84 -1.01 3.27 12.23
C MET A 84 0.12 2.49 12.89
N LYS A 85 0.19 1.17 12.66
CA LYS A 85 1.31 0.34 13.15
C LYS A 85 2.64 0.87 12.61
N ARG A 86 2.71 1.24 11.33
CA ARG A 86 3.94 1.75 10.71
C ARG A 86 4.41 3.07 11.32
N ALA A 87 3.50 3.98 11.64
CA ALA A 87 3.82 5.25 12.27
C ALA A 87 4.43 5.04 13.67
N VAL A 88 3.83 4.13 14.45
CA VAL A 88 4.35 3.77 15.79
C VAL A 88 5.71 3.08 15.69
N ASP A 89 5.85 2.09 14.80
CA ASP A 89 7.11 1.34 14.63
C ASP A 89 8.25 2.21 14.11
N GLY A 90 7.93 3.22 13.29
CA GLY A 90 8.87 4.23 12.82
C GLY A 90 9.55 5.00 13.93
N GLU A 91 8.86 5.19 15.05
CA GLU A 91 9.39 5.92 16.22
C GLU A 91 10.00 4.95 17.25
N GLN A 92 9.42 3.76 17.41
CA GLN A 92 9.72 2.88 18.55
C GLN A 92 10.60 1.67 18.22
N CYS A 93 10.86 1.35 16.95
CA CYS A 93 11.45 0.06 16.55
C CYS A 93 12.64 0.14 15.57
N ASP A 94 13.46 1.19 15.64
CA ASP A 94 14.62 1.40 14.75
C ASP A 94 14.26 1.25 13.25
N GLN A 95 13.09 1.76 12.89
CA GLN A 95 12.61 1.81 11.51
C GLN A 95 12.71 3.25 11.01
N ARG A 96 12.71 3.46 9.68
CA ARG A 96 12.63 4.82 9.13
C ARG A 96 11.36 5.51 9.69
N PRO A 97 11.43 6.75 10.20
CA PRO A 97 10.24 7.45 10.65
C PRO A 97 9.21 7.57 9.53
N ALA A 98 7.93 7.45 9.88
CA ALA A 98 6.82 7.52 8.95
C ALA A 98 5.71 8.41 9.52
N LYS A 99 5.06 9.18 8.64
CA LYS A 99 3.94 10.06 9.00
C LYS A 99 2.75 9.75 8.11
N ILE A 100 1.56 9.69 8.71
CA ILE A 100 0.30 9.62 7.97
C ILE A 100 0.03 11.01 7.40
N VAL A 101 0.08 11.14 6.07
CA VAL A 101 -0.10 12.43 5.38
C VAL A 101 -1.46 12.56 4.69
N ALA A 102 -2.15 11.44 4.45
CA ALA A 102 -3.46 11.42 3.83
C ALA A 102 -4.21 10.12 4.20
N LEU A 103 -5.53 10.19 4.19
CA LEU A 103 -6.43 9.05 4.33
C LEU A 103 -7.40 9.07 3.15
N GLY A 104 -7.75 7.88 2.64
CA GLY A 104 -8.73 7.71 1.57
C GLY A 104 -9.59 6.50 1.87
N ALA A 105 -10.90 6.64 1.67
CA ALA A 105 -11.82 5.52 1.78
C ALA A 105 -11.49 4.49 0.68
N ALA A 106 -11.10 3.28 1.08
CA ALA A 106 -10.67 2.24 0.15
C ALA A 106 -11.65 1.06 0.07
N MET A 107 -12.38 0.77 1.15
CA MET A 107 -13.22 -0.42 1.27
C MET A 107 -14.54 -0.07 1.95
N SER A 108 -15.65 -0.55 1.40
CA SER A 108 -16.98 -0.41 2.01
C SER A 108 -17.36 -1.60 2.88
N LYS A 109 -16.75 -2.77 2.64
CA LYS A 109 -17.01 -4.03 3.36
C LYS A 109 -15.73 -4.85 3.48
N PHE A 110 -15.58 -5.54 4.61
CA PHE A 110 -14.57 -6.57 4.84
C PHE A 110 -15.28 -7.85 5.26
N ALA A 111 -14.85 -8.99 4.72
CA ALA A 111 -15.45 -10.29 5.01
C ALA A 111 -14.41 -11.41 4.86
N ILE A 112 -14.62 -12.49 5.62
CA ILE A 112 -14.01 -13.79 5.33
C ILE A 112 -14.85 -14.44 4.23
N VAL A 113 -14.22 -14.83 3.13
CA VAL A 113 -14.92 -15.46 2.01
C VAL A 113 -14.80 -16.97 2.14
N ALA A 114 -15.94 -17.64 2.35
CA ALA A 114 -16.02 -19.09 2.26
C ALA A 114 -16.14 -19.54 0.79
N SER A 115 -15.67 -20.76 0.49
CA SER A 115 -15.88 -21.37 -0.83
C SER A 115 -17.36 -21.42 -1.18
N ALA A 116 -17.71 -21.11 -2.43
CA ALA A 116 -19.09 -21.18 -2.91
C ALA A 116 -19.72 -22.57 -2.76
N ASN A 117 -18.90 -23.64 -2.73
CA ASN A 117 -19.32 -25.02 -2.53
C ASN A 117 -19.00 -25.54 -1.11
N GLY A 118 -18.63 -24.66 -0.19
CA GLY A 118 -18.32 -25.01 1.19
C GLY A 118 -19.57 -25.11 2.07
N ASN A 119 -19.42 -25.76 3.23
CA ASN A 119 -20.50 -25.89 4.22
C ASN A 119 -20.44 -24.80 5.31
N ILE A 120 -19.62 -23.77 5.12
CA ILE A 120 -19.47 -22.65 6.07
C ILE A 120 -20.52 -21.60 5.71
N VAL A 121 -21.54 -21.51 6.54
CA VAL A 121 -22.66 -20.57 6.45
C VAL A 121 -22.82 -19.73 7.72
N GLU A 122 -22.18 -20.13 8.83
CA GLU A 122 -22.16 -19.44 10.11
C GLU A 122 -20.71 -19.24 10.61
N PRO A 123 -20.37 -18.12 11.26
CA PRO A 123 -19.02 -17.83 11.76
C PRO A 123 -18.46 -18.88 12.73
N GLU A 124 -19.30 -19.50 13.55
CA GLU A 124 -18.94 -20.51 14.55
C GLU A 124 -18.27 -21.73 13.91
N GLN A 125 -18.61 -22.03 12.66
CA GLN A 125 -18.05 -23.14 11.90
C GLN A 125 -16.58 -22.91 11.52
N LEU A 126 -16.06 -21.68 11.65
CA LEU A 126 -14.64 -21.37 11.46
C LEU A 126 -13.80 -21.70 12.70
N ALA A 127 -14.40 -22.09 13.82
CA ALA A 127 -13.67 -22.45 15.02
C ALA A 127 -12.64 -23.56 14.73
N ASN A 128 -11.39 -23.34 15.14
CA ASN A 128 -10.25 -24.24 14.93
C ASN A 128 -9.99 -24.63 13.45
N THR A 129 -10.50 -23.85 12.50
CA THR A 129 -10.25 -24.05 11.07
C THR A 129 -9.13 -23.12 10.61
N PRO A 130 -8.17 -23.58 9.79
CA PRO A 130 -7.17 -22.71 9.19
C PRO A 130 -7.81 -21.61 8.33
N ILE A 131 -7.39 -20.37 8.53
CA ILE A 131 -7.76 -19.22 7.68
C ILE A 131 -6.51 -18.80 6.92
N GLY A 132 -6.64 -18.62 5.60
CA GLY A 132 -5.58 -18.19 4.68
C GLY A 132 -5.89 -16.86 4.02
#